data_AF-A0A1U8CU72-F1
#
_entry.id   AF-A0A1U8CU72-F1
#
_cell.length_a   1.000
_cell.length_b   1.000
_cell.length_c   1.000
_cell.angle_alpha   90.00
_cell.angle_beta   90.00
_cell.angle_gamma   90.00
#
_symmetry.space_group_name_H-M   'P 1'
#
loop_
_entity.id
_entity.type
_entity.pdbx_description
1 polymer ?
#
loop_
_entity_poly.entity_id
_entity_poly.type
_entity_poly.pdbx_seq_one_letter_code
_entity_poly.pdbx_strand_id
1 'polypeptide(L)'
;MGDLFRTEAKGPSQSSTHKHQLIPFHSVNEECTELYVVCDKTEEVGVYDVKYNGYNKFTILDTDYDDYIIIHLRNIKIGETFQLMTLYGWKTKLSSKIKKTFGDLCKKQGIFKENILDLTEP
;
A
#
# COMPACT_ATOMS: atom_id res chain seq x y z
N MET A 1 -6.32 -17.66 2.80
CA MET A 1 -7.16 -16.61 3.41
C MET A 1 -6.37 -15.33 3.30
N GLY A 2 -6.71 -14.43 2.37
CA GLY A 2 -5.98 -13.18 2.18
C GLY A 2 -6.57 -12.11 3.09
N ASP A 3 -5.72 -11.46 3.89
CA ASP A 3 -6.13 -10.33 4.72
C ASP A 3 -6.57 -9.16 3.81
N LEU A 4 -7.81 -8.69 3.99
CA LEU A 4 -8.33 -7.54 3.26
C LEU A 4 -7.88 -6.26 4.00
N PHE A 5 -6.97 -5.50 3.37
CA PHE A 5 -6.50 -4.23 3.90
C PHE A 5 -7.39 -3.09 3.40
N ARG A 6 -8.11 -2.42 4.30
CA ARG A 6 -8.82 -1.16 4.03
C ARG A 6 -8.05 -0.07 4.76
N THR A 7 -7.64 1.03 4.16
CA THR A 7 -6.77 2.01 4.87
C THR A 7 -7.38 3.40 4.88
N GLU A 8 -7.31 4.11 5.99
CA GLU A 8 -7.51 5.56 6.01
C GLU A 8 -6.16 6.24 6.19
N ALA A 9 -5.70 6.98 5.18
CA ALA A 9 -4.48 7.75 5.28
C ALA A 9 -4.75 9.03 6.08
N LYS A 10 -4.34 9.08 7.35
CA LYS A 10 -4.15 10.36 8.06
C LYS A 10 -2.75 10.86 7.76
N GLY A 11 -2.64 12.12 7.31
CA GLY A 11 -1.37 12.77 6.99
C GLY A 11 -0.40 12.81 8.18
N PRO A 12 0.90 13.04 7.94
CA PRO A 12 1.93 12.94 8.97
C PRO A 12 1.66 13.92 10.11
N SER A 13 1.49 13.39 11.33
CA SER A 13 1.62 14.20 12.55
C SER A 13 3.11 14.44 12.83
N GLN A 14 3.48 15.71 12.99
CA GLN A 14 4.85 16.14 13.20
C GLN A 14 5.39 15.57 14.52
N SER A 15 6.35 14.65 14.46
CA SER A 15 7.17 14.30 15.63
C SER A 15 8.55 13.81 15.17
N SER A 16 9.56 14.30 15.87
CA SER A 16 10.99 14.29 15.52
C SER A 16 11.61 12.91 15.54
N THR A 17 11.53 12.19 14.43
CA THR A 17 12.50 11.24 13.86
C THR A 17 11.85 10.76 12.57
N HIS A 18 12.50 10.90 11.42
CA HIS A 18 11.89 10.82 10.08
C HIS A 18 11.35 9.42 9.72
N LYS A 19 10.30 8.99 10.39
CA LYS A 19 9.58 7.73 10.26
C LYS A 19 8.26 8.02 9.56
N HIS A 20 7.93 7.27 8.53
CA HIS A 20 6.62 7.35 7.88
C HIS A 20 5.70 6.30 8.50
N GLN A 21 4.53 6.74 8.96
CA GLN A 21 3.51 5.90 9.55
C GLN A 21 2.38 5.72 8.54
N LEU A 22 2.03 4.47 8.25
CA LEU A 22 0.82 4.11 7.50
C LEU A 22 -0.19 3.55 8.50
N ILE A 23 -1.46 3.91 8.35
CA ILE A 23 -2.57 3.38 9.16
C ILE A 23 -3.49 2.54 8.27
N PRO A 24 -3.10 1.29 7.94
CA PRO A 24 -4.04 0.32 7.41
C PRO A 24 -5.03 -0.15 8.48
N PHE A 25 -6.22 -0.53 8.06
CA PHE A 25 -7.14 -1.36 8.82
C PHE A 25 -7.08 -2.78 8.26
N HIS A 26 -7.20 -3.75 9.15
CA HIS A 26 -7.28 -5.16 8.80
C HIS A 26 -8.53 -5.76 9.44
N SER A 27 -9.22 -6.63 8.70
CA SER A 27 -10.34 -7.39 9.25
C SER A 27 -9.80 -8.59 10.01
N VAL A 28 -10.05 -8.66 11.32
CA VAL A 28 -9.75 -9.81 12.17
C VAL A 28 -11.07 -10.29 12.75
N ASN A 29 -11.44 -11.55 12.49
CA ASN A 29 -12.70 -12.12 12.96
C ASN A 29 -13.92 -11.25 12.59
N GLU A 30 -13.95 -10.73 11.36
CA GLU A 30 -15.01 -9.83 10.84
C GLU A 30 -15.08 -8.44 11.51
N GLU A 31 -14.16 -8.15 12.45
CA GLU A 31 -14.03 -6.84 13.06
C GLU A 31 -12.89 -6.03 12.43
N CYS A 32 -13.16 -4.75 12.18
CA CYS A 32 -12.17 -3.81 11.66
C CYS A 32 -11.24 -3.36 12.80
N THR A 33 -9.97 -3.74 12.73
CA THR A 33 -8.95 -3.33 13.71
C THR A 33 -7.94 -2.38 13.06
N GLU A 34 -7.50 -1.38 13.81
CA GLU A 34 -6.41 -0.49 13.39
C GLU A 34 -5.07 -1.23 13.40
N LEU A 35 -4.33 -1.16 12.30
CA LEU A 35 -2.95 -1.65 12.20
C LEU A 35 -2.00 -0.47 12.07
N TYR A 36 -1.00 -0.44 12.95
CA TYR A 36 0.05 0.56 12.92
C TYR A 36 1.35 -0.06 12.42
N VAL A 37 1.83 0.42 11.28
CA VAL A 37 3.15 0.03 10.74
C VAL A 37 4.03 1.26 10.59
N VAL A 38 5.30 1.10 10.97
CA VAL A 38 6.33 2.12 10.85
C VAL A 38 7.39 1.59 9.92
N CYS A 39 7.65 2.32 8.85
CA CYS A 39 8.62 1.90 7.84
C CYS A 39 9.96 2.61 8.04
N ASP A 40 11.04 1.83 7.96
CA ASP A 40 12.42 2.31 8.01
C ASP A 40 12.83 2.81 6.61
N LYS A 41 13.52 3.95 6.57
CA LYS A 41 14.08 4.47 5.32
C LYS A 41 15.23 3.59 4.85
N THR A 42 15.30 3.40 3.53
CA THR A 42 16.49 2.81 2.90
C THR A 42 17.35 3.91 2.26
N GLU A 43 18.49 3.52 1.69
CA GLU A 43 19.34 4.42 0.88
C GLU A 43 18.67 4.81 -0.45
N GLU A 44 17.71 4.00 -0.93
CA GLU A 44 17.00 4.24 -2.18
C GLU A 44 15.76 5.12 -1.95
N VAL A 45 15.67 6.20 -2.73
CA VAL A 45 14.56 7.16 -2.63
C VAL A 45 13.23 6.48 -2.96
N GLY A 46 12.23 6.66 -2.10
CA GLY A 46 10.91 6.06 -2.28
C GLY A 46 10.85 4.57 -1.89
N VAL A 47 11.93 4.01 -1.33
CA VAL A 47 11.98 2.62 -0.86
C VAL A 47 12.12 2.57 0.66
N TYR A 48 11.29 1.73 1.28
CA TYR A 48 11.19 1.58 2.73
C TYR A 48 11.07 0.11 3.12
N ASP A 49 11.57 -0.23 4.29
CA ASP A 49 11.49 -1.58 4.85
C ASP A 49 10.58 -1.63 6.07
N VAL A 50 9.86 -2.73 6.26
CA VAL A 50 9.11 -2.98 7.51
C VAL A 50 8.99 -4.48 7.81
N LYS A 51 9.13 -4.81 9.08
CA LYS A 51 8.94 -6.18 9.59
C LYS A 51 7.50 -6.35 10.04
N TYR A 52 6.68 -6.96 9.18
CA TYR A 52 5.28 -7.28 9.47
C TYR A 52 4.89 -8.55 8.71
N ASN A 53 4.57 -9.63 9.43
CA ASN A 53 4.26 -10.93 8.85
C ASN A 53 5.29 -11.39 7.78
N GLY A 54 6.59 -11.16 8.07
CA GLY A 54 7.68 -11.30 7.11
C GLY A 54 8.46 -9.99 6.93
N TYR A 55 9.39 -9.99 5.99
CA TYR A 55 10.12 -8.78 5.60
C TYR A 55 9.43 -8.14 4.40
N ASN A 56 8.99 -6.89 4.53
CA ASN A 56 8.32 -6.18 3.46
C ASN A 56 9.20 -5.05 2.96
N LYS A 57 9.30 -4.94 1.64
CA LYS A 57 9.83 -3.78 0.94
C LYS A 57 8.70 -3.01 0.28
N PHE A 58 8.52 -1.76 0.66
CA PHE A 58 7.58 -0.81 0.08
C PHE A 58 8.32 0.07 -0.92
N THR A 59 7.81 0.17 -2.15
CA THR A 59 8.32 1.06 -3.18
C THR A 59 7.19 1.97 -3.64
N ILE A 60 7.36 3.28 -3.46
CA ILE A 60 6.46 4.29 -4.02
C ILE A 60 6.75 4.36 -5.53
N LEU A 61 5.79 3.95 -6.35
CA LEU A 61 5.94 3.91 -7.81
C LEU A 61 5.50 5.20 -8.48
N ASP A 62 4.46 5.82 -7.95
CA ASP A 62 3.89 7.06 -8.49
C ASP A 62 3.03 7.75 -7.43
N THR A 63 3.09 9.07 -7.36
CA THR A 63 2.30 9.89 -6.43
C THR A 63 2.44 11.36 -6.80
N ASP A 64 1.39 12.13 -6.57
CA ASP A 64 1.44 13.60 -6.60
C ASP A 64 1.44 14.22 -5.20
N TYR A 65 1.51 13.39 -4.15
CA TYR A 65 1.46 13.74 -2.72
C TYR A 65 0.18 14.44 -2.24
N ASP A 66 -0.70 14.86 -3.15
CA ASP A 66 -1.91 15.62 -2.85
C ASP A 66 -3.19 14.79 -3.04
N ASP A 67 -3.25 13.94 -4.08
CA ASP A 67 -4.46 13.20 -4.45
C ASP A 67 -4.30 11.68 -4.31
N TYR A 68 -3.13 11.12 -4.64
CA TYR A 68 -2.94 9.67 -4.64
C TYR A 68 -1.51 9.20 -4.38
N ILE A 69 -1.39 7.93 -4.00
CA ILE A 69 -0.11 7.21 -3.95
C ILE A 69 -0.28 5.78 -4.46
N ILE A 70 0.64 5.33 -5.31
CA ILE A 70 0.74 3.96 -5.79
C ILE A 70 1.97 3.31 -5.17
N ILE A 71 1.76 2.19 -4.48
CA ILE A 71 2.81 1.48 -3.78
C ILE A 71 2.87 0.03 -4.25
N HIS A 72 4.09 -0.45 -4.48
CA HIS A 72 4.40 -1.87 -4.62
C HIS A 72 4.99 -2.40 -3.32
N LEU A 73 4.36 -3.41 -2.77
CA LEU A 73 4.82 -4.15 -1.60
C LEU A 73 5.31 -5.52 -2.05
N ARG A 74 6.53 -5.86 -1.67
CA ARG A 74 7.06 -7.23 -1.77
C ARG A 74 7.31 -7.79 -0.38
N ASN A 75 6.58 -8.82 -0.01
CA ASN A 75 6.77 -9.57 1.22
C ASN A 75 7.61 -10.81 0.94
N ILE A 76 8.67 -10.98 1.72
CA ILE A 76 9.53 -12.15 1.72
C ILE A 76 9.34 -12.83 3.07
N LYS A 77 8.74 -14.02 3.03
CA LYS A 77 8.62 -14.96 4.15
C LYS A 77 9.29 -16.26 3.72
N ILE A 78 9.85 -17.03 4.64
CA ILE A 78 10.69 -18.19 4.32
C ILE A 78 10.02 -19.09 3.26
N GLY A 79 10.60 -19.16 2.06
CA GLY A 79 10.12 -19.97 0.93
C GLY A 79 8.97 -19.37 0.10
N GLU A 80 8.38 -18.26 0.52
CA GLU A 80 7.21 -17.63 -0.11
C GLU A 80 7.46 -16.15 -0.38
N THR A 81 7.25 -15.73 -1.62
CA THR A 81 7.24 -14.30 -1.98
C THR A 81 5.83 -13.91 -2.37
N PHE A 82 5.28 -12.94 -1.66
CA PHE A 82 3.99 -12.32 -1.98
C PHE A 82 4.24 -10.90 -2.49
N GLN A 83 3.44 -10.46 -3.45
CA GLN A 83 3.45 -9.09 -3.91
C GLN A 83 2.05 -8.49 -3.92
N LEU A 84 1.98 -7.21 -3.58
CA LEU A 84 0.75 -6.43 -3.53
C LEU A 84 1.00 -5.07 -4.17
N MET A 85 0.04 -4.66 -5.01
CA MET A 85 -0.02 -3.30 -5.55
C MET A 85 -1.20 -2.58 -4.91
N THR A 86 -0.95 -1.40 -4.35
CA THR A 86 -1.99 -0.59 -3.70
C THR A 86 -2.07 0.78 -4.36
N LEU A 87 -3.30 1.25 -4.59
CA LEU A 87 -3.62 2.61 -4.97
C LEU A 87 -4.44 3.21 -3.84
N TYR A 88 -3.88 4.20 -3.16
CA TYR A 88 -4.59 4.99 -2.17
C TYR A 88 -4.93 6.36 -2.75
N GLY A 89 -6.15 6.82 -2.48
CA GLY A 89 -6.63 8.15 -2.83
C GLY A 89 -7.06 8.91 -1.59
N TRP A 90 -6.75 10.21 -1.52
CA TRP A 90 -7.26 11.08 -0.47
C TRP A 90 -8.75 11.42 -0.66
N LYS A 91 -9.24 11.32 -1.90
CA LYS A 91 -10.65 11.47 -2.27
C LYS A 91 -11.26 10.11 -2.54
N THR A 92 -12.55 9.96 -2.24
CA THR A 92 -13.32 8.72 -2.48
C THR A 92 -13.42 8.34 -3.96
N LYS A 93 -13.22 9.30 -4.87
CA LYS A 93 -13.21 9.07 -6.32
C LYS A 93 -11.93 9.61 -6.93
N LEU A 94 -11.12 8.70 -7.47
CA LEU A 94 -9.93 9.03 -8.27
C LEU A 94 -10.29 9.15 -9.75
N SER A 95 -9.50 9.95 -10.47
CA SER A 95 -9.68 10.11 -11.91
C SER A 95 -9.43 8.79 -12.66
N SER A 96 -10.09 8.62 -13.81
CA SER A 96 -9.86 7.47 -14.70
C SER A 96 -8.40 7.37 -15.17
N LYS A 97 -7.70 8.50 -15.29
CA LYS A 97 -6.28 8.55 -15.62
C LYS A 97 -5.44 7.86 -14.55
N ILE A 98 -5.67 8.16 -13.26
CA ILE A 98 -4.95 7.53 -12.15
C ILE A 98 -5.24 6.03 -12.09
N LYS A 99 -6.52 5.63 -12.22
CA LYS A 99 -6.91 4.21 -12.27
C LYS A 99 -6.23 3.47 -13.43
N LYS A 100 -6.11 4.12 -14.60
CA LYS A 100 -5.39 3.56 -15.76
C LYS A 100 -3.89 3.41 -15.47
N THR A 101 -3.24 4.42 -14.91
CA THR A 101 -1.82 4.34 -14.50
C THR A 101 -1.58 3.18 -13.55
N PHE A 102 -2.44 2.99 -12.55
CA PHE A 102 -2.38 1.86 -11.64
C PHE A 102 -2.50 0.51 -12.36
N GLY A 103 -3.48 0.35 -13.26
CA GLY A 103 -3.64 -0.86 -14.06
C GLY A 103 -2.41 -1.18 -14.93
N ASP A 104 -1.82 -0.16 -15.57
CA ASP A 104 -0.62 -0.30 -16.38
C ASP A 104 0.59 -0.73 -15.53
N LEU A 105 0.74 -0.17 -14.32
CA LEU A 105 1.79 -0.56 -13.36
C LEU A 105 1.59 -1.98 -12.82
N CYS A 106 0.37 -2.37 -12.47
CA CYS A 106 0.04 -3.74 -12.05
C CYS A 106 0.44 -4.74 -13.13
N LYS A 107 0.05 -4.48 -14.39
CA LYS A 107 0.38 -5.35 -15.51
C LYS A 107 1.90 -5.49 -15.70
N LYS A 108 2.66 -4.39 -15.52
CA LYS A 108 4.13 -4.41 -15.57
C LYS A 108 4.75 -5.29 -14.48
N GLN A 109 4.10 -5.45 -13.33
CA GLN A 109 4.53 -6.33 -12.24
C GLN A 109 3.95 -7.77 -12.34
N GLY A 110 3.27 -8.10 -13.45
CA GLY A 110 2.65 -9.40 -13.67
C GLY A 110 1.31 -9.60 -12.96
N ILE A 111 0.70 -8.53 -12.45
CA ILE A 111 -0.64 -8.56 -11.85
C ILE A 111 -1.65 -8.16 -12.92
N PHE A 112 -2.42 -9.15 -13.38
CA PHE A 112 -3.44 -8.95 -14.41
C PHE A 112 -4.78 -8.52 -13.79
N LYS A 113 -5.69 -8.03 -14.64
CA LYS A 113 -6.94 -7.37 -14.25
C LYS A 113 -7.80 -8.23 -13.32
N GLU A 114 -7.78 -9.54 -13.52
CA GLU A 114 -8.57 -10.51 -12.75
C GLU A 114 -8.14 -10.57 -11.28
N ASN A 115 -6.91 -10.14 -10.99
CA ASN A 115 -6.33 -10.09 -9.64
C ASN A 115 -6.35 -8.66 -9.05
N ILE A 116 -7.04 -7.70 -9.69
CA ILE A 116 -7.19 -6.33 -9.21
C ILE A 116 -8.59 -6.16 -8.62
N LEU A 117 -8.65 -5.80 -7.34
CA LEU A 117 -9.90 -5.53 -6.63
C LEU A 117 -10.09 -4.02 -6.46
N ASP A 118 -11.23 -3.50 -6.91
CA ASP A 118 -11.64 -2.11 -6.64
C ASP A 118 -12.48 -2.07 -5.34
N LEU A 119 -11.87 -1.56 -4.27
CA LEU A 119 -12.52 -1.45 -2.95
C LEU A 119 -13.45 -0.23 -2.82
N THR A 120 -13.65 0.53 -3.90
CA THR A 120 -14.57 1.68 -3.93
C THR A 120 -15.97 1.32 -4.44
N GLU A 121 -16.12 0.12 -5.00
CA GLU A 121 -17.41 -0.42 -5.42
C GLU A 121 -17.98 -1.33 -4.31
N PRO A 122 -19.26 -1.16 -3.93
CA PRO A 122 -19.90 -1.94 -2.87
C PRO A 122 -20.20 -3.39 -3.27
#